data_AF-A0ABC8AR51-F1
#
_entry.id   AF-A0ABC8AR51-F1
#
_cell.length_a   1.000
_cell.length_b   1.000
_cell.length_c   1.000
_cell.angle_alpha   90.00
_cell.angle_beta   90.00
_cell.angle_gamma   90.00
#
_symmetry.space_group_name_H-M   'P 1'
#
loop_
_entity.id
_entity.type
_entity.pdbx_description
1 polymer ?
#
loop_
_entity_poly.entity_id
_entity_poly.type
_entity_poly.pdbx_seq_one_letter_code
_entity_poly.pdbx_strand_id
1 'polypeptide(L)' 'MRELRFTLSRNRATRITYWFPGGRKVVLLTVFHKTRPRETAQVERAKMARKICETDHTDPVHLTFDPMGDIES' A
#
# COMPACT_ATOMS: atom_id res chain seq x y z
N MET A 1 7.97 8.91 1.58
CA MET A 1 7.06 7.92 0.97
C MET A 1 7.69 7.42 -0.32
N ARG A 2 7.65 6.12 -0.60
CA ARG A 2 8.28 5.50 -1.77
C ARG A 2 7.21 4.88 -2.68
N GLU A 3 7.56 4.65 -3.94
CA GLU A 3 6.67 4.10 -4.97
C GLU A 3 7.34 2.91 -5.65
N LEU A 4 6.64 1.78 -5.72
CA LEU A 4 6.96 0.66 -6.60
C LEU A 4 6.20 0.81 -7.91
N ARG A 5 6.89 0.51 -9.01
CA ARG A 5 6.38 0.65 -10.37
C ARG A 5 6.32 -0.72 -11.02
N PHE A 6 5.10 -1.20 -11.25
CA PHE A 6 4.86 -2.45 -11.94
C PHE A 6 4.13 -2.19 -13.26
N THR A 7 4.34 -3.11 -14.18
CA THR A 7 3.51 -3.26 -15.38
C THR A 7 2.81 -4.59 -15.24
N LEU A 8 1.52 -4.56 -14.91
CA LEU A 8 0.70 -5.75 -14.73
C LEU A 8 -0.15 -5.98 -15.99
N SER A 9 -0.86 -7.10 -16.03
CA SER A 9 -1.68 -7.62 -17.14
C SER A 9 -2.16 -6.58 -18.15
N ARG A 10 -1.99 -6.87 -19.44
CA ARG A 10 -2.32 -5.99 -20.58
C ARG A 10 -1.57 -4.65 -20.57
N ASN A 11 -0.32 -4.65 -20.13
CA ASN A 11 0.57 -3.49 -20.13
C ASN A 11 0.04 -2.30 -19.29
N ARG A 12 -0.75 -2.57 -18.24
CA ARG A 12 -1.29 -1.53 -17.36
C ARG A 12 -0.23 -1.14 -16.34
N ALA A 13 0.13 0.13 -16.33
CA ALA A 13 1.04 0.69 -15.35
C ALA A 13 0.37 0.70 -13.96
N THR A 14 0.82 -0.18 -13.07
CA THR A 14 0.36 -0.24 -11.67
C THR A 14 1.39 0.41 -10.76
N ARG A 15 0.92 1.13 -9.76
CA ARG A 15 1.73 1.81 -8.76
C ARG A 15 1.31 1.34 -7.39
N ILE A 16 2.30 0.99 -6.59
CA ILE A 16 2.11 0.63 -5.18
C ILE A 16 2.91 1.63 -4.37
N THR A 17 2.23 2.36 -3.50
CA THR A 17 2.91 3.26 -2.58
C THR A 17 3.19 2.56 -1.27
N TYR A 18 4.35 2.82 -0.69
CA TYR A 18 4.79 2.10 0.50
C TYR A 18 5.73 2.94 1.36
N TRP A 19 5.95 2.47 2.59
CA TRP A 19 6.93 3.04 3.50
C TRP A 19 7.64 1.97 4.34
N PHE A 20 8.71 2.38 5.02
CA PHE A 20 9.40 1.58 6.02
C PHE A 20 9.23 2.31 7.36
N PRO A 21 8.44 1.78 8.31
CA PRO A 21 8.33 2.37 9.64
C PRO A 21 9.58 2.10 10.51
N GLY A 22 10.47 1.21 10.06
CA GLY A 22 11.67 0.77 10.79
C GLY A 22 11.79 -0.75 10.81
N GLY A 23 12.97 -1.26 11.14
CA GLY A 23 13.26 -2.70 11.14
C GLY A 23 13.12 -3.35 9.76
N ARG A 24 12.76 -4.65 9.73
CA ARG A 24 12.51 -5.42 8.50
C ARG A 24 11.02 -5.44 8.13
N LYS A 25 10.35 -4.28 8.23
CA LYS A 25 8.91 -4.16 7.96
C LYS A 25 8.68 -3.21 6.79
N VAL A 26 7.82 -3.60 5.85
CA VAL A 26 7.32 -2.74 4.78
C VAL A 26 5.80 -2.69 4.88
N VAL A 27 5.21 -1.50 4.79
CA VAL A 27 3.74 -1.38 4.72
C VAL A 27 3.37 -0.81 3.37
N LEU A 28 2.46 -1.50 2.70
CA LEU A 28 1.86 -1.09 1.45
C LEU A 28 0.65 -0.20 1.79
N LEU A 29 0.64 1.02 1.26
CA LEU A 29 -0.34 2.05 1.63
C LEU A 29 -1.48 2.12 0.61
N THR A 30 -1.16 2.15 -0.68
CA THR A 30 -2.16 2.15 -1.75
C THR A 30 -1.66 1.43 -2.98
N VAL A 31 -2.58 0.76 -3.69
CA VAL A 31 -2.35 0.16 -5.01
C VAL A 31 -3.30 0.84 -6.00
N PHE A 32 -2.79 1.30 -7.15
CA PHE A 32 -3.62 1.91 -8.19
C PHE A 32 -3.05 1.74 -9.59
N HIS A 33 -3.91 1.84 -10.59
CA HIS A 33 -3.49 1.96 -11.98
C HIS A 33 -3.22 3.42 -12.33
N LYS A 34 -2.10 3.69 -12.98
CA LYS A 34 -1.74 5.02 -13.46
C LYS A 34 -2.64 5.37 -14.65
N THR A 35 -3.49 6.38 -14.45
CA THR A 35 -4.36 6.93 -15.50
C THR A 35 -3.93 8.31 -15.95
N ARG A 36 -3.21 9.06 -15.09
CA ARG A 36 -2.74 10.42 -15.33
C ARG A 36 -1.25 10.59 -14.96
N PRO A 37 -0.56 11.62 -15.49
CA PRO A 37 0.82 11.94 -15.11
C PRO A 37 1.00 12.14 -13.60
N ARG A 38 0.05 12.81 -12.94
CA ARG A 38 0.02 13.06 -11.49
C ARG A 38 -1.33 12.65 -10.91
N GLU A 39 -1.31 11.79 -9.91
CA GLU A 39 -2.51 11.22 -9.28
C GLU A 39 -2.64 11.75 -7.84
N THR A 40 -2.94 13.04 -7.67
CA THR A 40 -2.89 13.71 -6.36
C THR A 40 -3.82 13.07 -5.33
N ALA A 41 -5.00 12.60 -5.75
CA ALA A 41 -5.93 11.89 -4.87
C ALA A 41 -5.34 10.57 -4.32
N GLN A 42 -4.52 9.86 -5.11
CA GLN A 42 -3.83 8.64 -4.67
C GLN A 42 -2.77 8.97 -3.62
N VAL A 43 -2.05 10.09 -3.80
CA VAL A 43 -1.05 10.58 -2.85
C VAL A 43 -1.70 10.94 -1.51
N GLU A 44 -2.80 11.70 -1.52
CA GLU A 44 -3.50 12.06 -0.29
C GLU A 44 -4.07 10.84 0.42
N ARG A 45 -4.69 9.90 -0.32
CA ARG A 45 -5.18 8.66 0.29
C ARG A 45 -4.07 7.86 0.96
N ALA A 46 -2.89 7.85 0.37
CA ALA A 46 -1.76 7.12 0.90
C ALA A 46 -1.11 7.82 2.10
N LYS A 47 -1.14 9.16 2.18
CA LYS A 47 -0.81 9.90 3.41
C LYS A 47 -1.81 9.62 4.53
N MET A 48 -3.10 9.50 4.21
CA MET A 48 -4.12 9.15 5.19
C MET A 48 -3.94 7.72 5.71
N ALA A 49 -3.76 6.74 4.82
CA ALA A 49 -3.47 5.35 5.17
C ALA A 49 -2.22 5.25 6.06
N ARG A 50 -1.19 6.05 5.75
CA ARG A 50 0.01 6.18 6.56
C ARG A 50 -0.33 6.60 7.99
N LYS A 51 -1.06 7.70 8.16
CA LYS A 51 -1.44 8.25 9.47
C LYS A 51 -2.23 7.22 10.29
N ILE A 52 -3.15 6.50 9.67
CA ILE A 52 -3.92 5.42 10.30
C ILE A 52 -2.98 4.31 10.77
N CYS A 53 -2.09 3.82 9.90
CA CYS A 53 -1.12 2.78 10.28
C CYS A 53 -0.15 3.22 11.39
N GLU A 54 0.20 4.51 11.44
CA GLU A 54 1.05 5.11 12.48
C GLU A 54 0.33 5.17 13.84
N THR A 55 -0.99 5.26 13.86
CA THR A 55 -1.80 5.51 15.06
C THR A 55 -2.45 4.23 15.59
N ASP A 56 -2.99 3.40 14.70
CA ASP A 56 -3.98 2.37 15.06
C ASP A 56 -3.43 0.94 14.94
N HIS A 57 -2.33 0.73 14.21
CA HIS A 57 -1.80 -0.61 13.98
C HIS A 57 -0.63 -0.92 14.93
N THR A 58 -0.96 -1.47 16.11
CA THR A 58 0.01 -2.04 17.07
C THR A 58 0.27 -3.52 16.88
N ASP A 59 -0.59 -4.21 16.11
CA ASP A 59 -0.51 -5.66 15.93
C ASP A 59 0.70 -6.11 15.11
N PRO A 60 1.14 -7.37 15.28
CA PRO A 60 2.22 -7.93 14.47
C PRO A 60 1.88 -7.82 12.98
N VAL A 61 2.86 -7.39 12.18
CA VAL A 61 2.71 -7.41 10.72
C VAL A 61 2.44 -8.85 10.26
N HIS A 62 1.48 -9.01 9.34
CA HIS A 62 1.23 -10.31 8.73
C HIS A 62 2.52 -10.85 8.10
N LEU A 63 2.94 -12.04 8.54
CA LEU A 63 4.12 -12.73 8.01
C LEU A 63 3.78 -13.59 6.80
N THR A 64 2.50 -13.92 6.64
CA THR A 64 1.94 -14.73 5.56
C THR A 64 0.67 -14.06 5.06
N PHE A 65 0.54 -13.92 3.75
CA PHE A 65 -0.71 -13.51 3.12
C PHE A 65 -1.62 -14.75 3.04
N ASP A 66 -2.70 -14.76 3.82
CA ASP A 66 -3.75 -15.79 3.74
C ASP A 66 -4.96 -15.20 3.01
N PRO A 67 -5.24 -15.61 1.76
CA PRO A 67 -6.39 -15.11 1.02
C PRO A 67 -7.75 -15.50 1.63
N MET A 68 -7.81 -16.37 2.64
CA MET A 68 -9.04 -16.75 3.33
C MET A 68 -9.20 -16.11 4.73
N GLY A 69 -8.16 -15.43 5.25
CA GLY A 69 -8.14 -14.95 6.64
C GLY A 69 -8.97 -13.69 6.92
N ASP A 70 -9.30 -12.90 5.90
CA ASP A 70 -10.02 -11.62 6.06
C ASP A 70 -11.56 -11.76 6.02
N ILE A 71 -12.08 -13.00 5.90
CA ILE A 71 -13.51 -13.28 5.72
C ILE A 71 -14.24 -13.46 7.07
N GLU A 72 -13.50 -13.67 8.16
CA GLU A 72 -14.07 -13.83 9.50
C GLU A 72 -13.74 -12.61 10.38
N SER A 73 -14.50 -11.53 10.22
CA SER A 73 -14.66 -10.52 11.28
C SER A 73 -16.02 -9.84 11.26
#